data_AF-A0A093ZP56-F1
#
_entry.id   AF-A0A093ZP56-F1
#
_cell.length_a   1.000
_cell.length_b   1.000
_cell.length_c   1.000
_cell.angle_alpha   90.00
_cell.angle_beta   90.00
_cell.angle_gamma   90.00
#
_symmetry.space_group_name_H-M   'P 1'
#
loop_
_entity.id
_entity.type
_entity.pdbx_description
1 polymer ?
#
loop_
_entity_poly.entity_id
_entity_poly.type
_entity_poly.pdbx_seq_one_letter_code
_entity_poly.pdbx_strand_id
1 'polypeptide(L)' 'MAPKKKINKQVLDPHPFLQSVDDVASQLGTNIETGLSARRVAELKNEYPPNELEGGGGPNWTTLLMKQISNAMIL' A
#
# COMPACT_ATOMS: atom_id res chain seq x y z
N MET A 1 -43.64 19.23 3.14
CA MET A 1 -43.06 18.02 2.52
C MET A 1 -41.56 18.26 2.38
N ALA A 2 -40.70 17.64 3.19
CA ALA A 2 -39.26 17.90 3.15
C ALA A 2 -38.62 17.24 1.90
N PRO A 3 -37.67 17.88 1.21
CA PRO A 3 -37.04 17.32 0.04
C PRO A 3 -36.14 16.13 0.43
N LYS A 4 -36.40 14.95 -0.13
CA LYS A 4 -35.57 13.76 0.07
C LYS A 4 -34.25 13.94 -0.68
N LYS A 5 -33.15 14.07 0.06
CA LYS A 5 -31.78 14.10 -0.47
C LYS A 5 -31.51 12.82 -1.26
N LYS A 6 -31.27 12.94 -2.58
CA LYS A 6 -30.85 11.82 -3.41
C LYS A 6 -29.43 11.43 -3.02
N ILE A 7 -29.28 10.29 -2.36
CA ILE A 7 -27.98 9.71 -2.05
C ILE A 7 -27.49 9.06 -3.34
N ASN A 8 -26.48 9.66 -3.97
CA ASN A 8 -25.77 9.04 -5.08
C ASN A 8 -25.02 7.84 -4.48
N LYS A 9 -25.50 6.62 -4.73
CA LYS A 9 -24.72 5.42 -4.40
C LYS A 9 -23.54 5.41 -5.37
N GLN A 10 -22.38 5.93 -4.95
CA GLN A 10 -21.13 5.51 -5.55
C GLN A 10 -21.13 3.98 -5.50
N VAL A 11 -21.11 3.34 -6.67
CA VAL A 11 -20.88 1.91 -6.79
C VAL A 11 -19.41 1.73 -6.43
N LEU A 12 -19.16 1.51 -5.15
CA LEU A 12 -17.87 1.04 -4.67
C LEU A 12 -17.85 -0.44 -5.01
N ASP A 13 -16.89 -0.85 -5.85
CA ASP A 13 -16.69 -2.26 -6.11
C ASP A 13 -16.50 -2.98 -4.76
N PRO A 14 -17.20 -4.11 -4.54
CA PRO A 14 -17.13 -4.81 -3.27
C PRO A 14 -15.68 -5.16 -2.95
N HIS A 15 -15.27 -4.95 -1.70
CA HIS A 15 -13.91 -5.25 -1.28
C HIS A 15 -13.57 -6.72 -1.62
N PRO A 16 -12.34 -7.06 -2.05
CA PRO A 16 -11.99 -8.42 -2.47
C PRO A 16 -12.36 -9.52 -1.47
N PHE A 17 -12.35 -9.22 -0.17
CA PHE A 17 -12.78 -10.16 0.88
C PHE A 17 -14.25 -10.59 0.80
N LEU A 18 -15.11 -9.78 0.18
CA LEU A 18 -16.55 -10.03 0.01
C LEU A 18 -16.87 -10.77 -1.30
N GLN A 19 -15.88 -10.98 -2.16
CA GLN A 19 -16.04 -11.57 -3.47
C GLN A 19 -15.71 -13.06 -3.46
N SER A 20 -16.17 -13.78 -4.49
CA SER A 20 -15.76 -15.17 -4.68
C SER A 20 -14.30 -15.27 -5.10
N VAL A 21 -13.68 -16.43 -4.89
CA VAL A 21 -12.27 -16.65 -5.27
C VAL A 21 -12.07 -16.45 -6.77
N ASP A 22 -12.99 -16.94 -7.59
CA ASP A 22 -12.94 -16.81 -9.05
C ASP A 22 -13.05 -15.36 -9.53
N ASP A 23 -13.90 -14.56 -8.87
CA ASP A 23 -14.06 -13.13 -9.19
C ASP A 23 -12.78 -12.35 -8.85
N VAL A 24 -12.17 -12.63 -7.69
CA VAL A 24 -10.91 -12.01 -7.28
C VAL A 24 -9.76 -12.44 -8.19
N ALA A 25 -9.69 -13.73 -8.55
CA ALA A 25 -8.69 -14.24 -9.47
C ALA A 25 -8.79 -13.58 -10.85
N SER A 26 -10.02 -13.38 -11.34
CA SER A 26 -10.30 -12.69 -12.59
C SER A 26 -9.94 -11.20 -12.52
N GLN A 27 -10.28 -10.51 -11.42
CA GLN A 27 -9.91 -9.11 -11.21
C GLN A 27 -8.40 -8.89 -11.14
N LEU A 28 -7.67 -9.79 -10.49
CA LEU A 28 -6.22 -9.74 -10.38
C LEU A 28 -5.50 -10.35 -11.61
N GLY A 29 -6.25 -10.92 -12.55
CA GLY A 29 -5.71 -11.57 -13.75
C GLY A 29 -4.78 -12.73 -13.44
N THR A 30 -5.05 -13.47 -12.37
CA THR A 30 -4.22 -14.60 -11.91
C THR A 30 -4.97 -15.92 -12.02
N ASN A 31 -4.24 -17.02 -12.16
CA ASN A 31 -4.79 -18.35 -12.03
C ASN A 31 -4.75 -18.80 -10.56
N ILE A 32 -5.77 -19.52 -10.11
CA ILE A 32 -5.91 -19.99 -8.73
C ILE A 32 -4.88 -21.08 -8.40
N GLU A 33 -4.61 -21.99 -9.34
CA GLU A 33 -3.71 -23.14 -9.15
C GLU A 33 -2.25 -22.79 -9.45
N THR A 34 -2.02 -22.01 -10.50
CA THR A 34 -0.65 -21.76 -11.01
C THR A 34 -0.11 -20.36 -10.68
N GLY A 35 -0.97 -19.45 -10.19
CA GLY A 35 -0.60 -18.06 -9.94
C GLY A 35 -0.29 -17.26 -11.20
N LEU A 36 0.46 -16.15 -11.00
CA LEU A 36 0.92 -15.26 -12.07
C LEU A 36 2.16 -15.82 -12.78
N SER A 37 2.26 -15.58 -14.09
CA SER A 37 3.48 -15.91 -14.83
C SER A 37 4.65 -15.01 -14.43
N ALA A 38 5.89 -15.52 -14.54
CA ALA A 38 7.10 -14.75 -14.26
C ALA A 38 7.19 -13.46 -15.09
N ARG A 39 6.75 -13.52 -16.36
CA ARG A 39 6.64 -12.34 -17.22
C ARG A 39 5.68 -11.30 -16.65
N ARG A 40 4.49 -11.73 -16.21
CA ARG A 40 3.49 -10.81 -15.65
C ARG A 40 3.95 -10.20 -14.33
N VAL A 41 4.68 -10.96 -13.50
CA VAL A 41 5.29 -10.42 -12.27
C VAL A 41 6.32 -9.33 -12.59
N ALA A 42 7.14 -9.51 -13.63
CA ALA A 42 8.10 -8.49 -14.04
C ALA A 42 7.42 -7.21 -14.55
N GLU A 43 6.33 -7.34 -15.31
CA GLU A 43 5.50 -6.21 -15.75
C GLU A 43 4.89 -5.46 -14.55
N LEU A 44 4.27 -6.19 -13.61
CA LEU A 44 3.64 -5.61 -12.42
C LEU A 44 4.65 -4.94 -11.49
N LYS A 45 5.88 -5.45 -11.37
CA LYS A 45 6.95 -4.83 -10.58
C LYS A 45 7.41 -3.48 -11.14
N ASN A 46 7.22 -3.22 -12.44
CA ASN A 46 7.50 -1.91 -13.03
C ASN A 46 6.33 -0.95 -12.86
N GLU A 47 5.10 -1.47 -12.78
CA GLU A 47 3.88 -0.68 -12.63
C GLU A 47 3.60 -0.27 -11.18
N TYR A 48 3.86 -1.17 -10.23
CA TYR A 48 3.59 -0.96 -8.82
C TYR A 48 4.89 -0.84 -8.01
N PRO A 49 4.91 0.03 -6.98
CA PRO A 49 6.07 0.13 -6.10
C PRO A 49 6.33 -1.19 -5.37
N PRO A 50 7.55 -1.39 -4.84
CA PRO A 50 7.87 -2.55 -4.01
C PRO A 50 6.85 -2.72 -2.88
N ASN A 51 6.47 -3.97 -2.60
CA ASN A 51 5.54 -4.31 -1.51
C ASN A 51 6.27 -4.26 -0.15
N GLU A 52 6.78 -3.09 0.18
CA GLU A 52 7.42 -2.77 1.44
C GLU A 52 6.92 -1.42 1.94
N LEU A 53 6.90 -1.28 3.26
CA LEU A 53 6.64 0.02 3.85
C LEU A 53 7.93 0.82 3.78
N GLU A 54 7.83 2.07 3.36
CA GLU A 54 8.94 3.00 3.52
C GLU A 54 9.24 3.14 5.02
N GLY A 55 10.37 2.59 5.45
CA GLY A 55 10.86 2.83 6.79
C GLY A 55 11.27 4.30 6.90
N GLY A 56 10.77 5.01 7.90
CA GLY A 56 11.35 6.29 8.28
C GLY A 56 12.81 6.05 8.66
N GLY A 57 13.74 6.43 7.78
CA GLY A 57 15.16 6.18 7.95
C GLY A 57 15.63 6.54 9.36
N GLY A 58 16.46 5.69 9.95
CA GLY A 58 17.03 5.95 11.28
C GLY A 58 17.83 7.25 11.30
N PRO A 59 17.97 7.91 12.47
CA PRO A 59 18.74 9.13 12.56
C PRO A 59 20.17 8.89 12.09
N ASN A 60 20.69 9.81 11.26
CA ASN A 60 22.09 9.76 10.85
C ASN A 60 22.98 9.80 12.11
N TRP A 61 24.00 8.95 12.17
CA TRP A 61 24.91 8.84 13.31
C TRP A 61 25.58 10.20 13.62
N THR A 62 25.85 11.01 12.61
CA THR A 62 26.39 12.37 12.78
C THR A 62 25.41 13.29 13.50
N THR A 63 24.12 13.20 13.17
CA THR A 63 23.06 13.93 13.85
C THR A 63 22.96 13.52 15.32
N LEU A 64 23.11 12.22 15.61
CA LEU A 64 23.12 11.72 16.99
C LEU A 64 24.33 12.25 17.77
N LEU A 65 25.53 12.23 17.17
CA LEU A 65 26.76 12.70 17.80
C LEU A 65 26.70 14.21 18.12
N MET A 66 26.26 15.03 17.17
CA MET A 66 26.14 16.48 17.39
C MET A 66 25.16 16.82 18.52
N LYS A 67 24.06 16.06 18.65
CA LYS A 67 23.15 16.20 19.78
C LYS A 67 23.82 15.92 21.13
N GLN A 68 24.72 14.94 21.21
CA GLN A 68 25.46 14.64 22.44
C GLN A 68 26.47 15.75 22.78
N ILE A 69 27.19 16.29 21.78
CA ILE A 69 28.14 17.39 21.99
C ILE A 69 27.40 18.65 22.48
N SER A 70 26.29 19.02 21.84
CA SER A 70 25.50 20.20 22.25
C SER A 70 24.94 20.05 23.67
N ASN A 71 24.49 18.87 24.06
CA ASN A 71 24.00 18.62 25.42
C ASN A 71 25.13 18.72 26.47
N ALA A 72 26.32 18.20 26.14
CA ALA A 72 27.49 18.27 27.02
C ALA A 72 28.06 19.70 27.17
N MET A 73 27.86 20.59 26.19
CA MET A 73 28.34 21.98 26.25
C MET A 73 27.41 22.94 27.01
N ILE A 74 26.16 22.56 27.26
CA ILE A 74 25.18 23.38 28.00
C ILE A 74 25.26 23.13 29.52
N LEU A 75 25.92 22.06 29.96
CA LEU A 75 26.20 21.75 31.38
C LEU A 75 27.51 22.41 31.84
#